data_AF-A0A519W314-F1
#
_entry.id   AF-A0A519W314-F1
#
_cell.length_a   1.000
_cell.length_b   1.000
_cell.length_c   1.000
_cell.angle_alpha   90.00
_cell.angle_beta   90.00
_cell.angle_gamma   90.00
#
_symmetry.space_group_name_H-M   'P 1'
#
loop_
_entity.id
_entity.type
_entity.pdbx_description
1 polymer ?
#
loop_
_entity_poly.entity_id
_entity_poly.type
_entity_poly.pdbx_seq_one_letter_code
_entity_poly.pdbx_strand_id
1 'polypeptide(L)'
;MNLAKLRKILTLTFIVLSSVHVFAQRKIISIQSELGAMINLSDLPKYTDAVVKQFSSYDTTGNNDDGFSGKYSFIRKNADGSSVIFEDKGAGVINRIWTPTPTNDTLDFYFDGSKKPSYSIRFADLFSGKVS
;
A
#
# COMPACT_ATOMS: atom_id res chain seq x y z
N MET A 1 -44.86 13.52 34.10
CA MET A 1 -43.40 13.30 34.21
C MET A 1 -42.74 14.61 34.60
N ASN A 2 -41.86 14.66 35.61
CA ASN A 2 -41.27 15.94 36.04
C ASN A 2 -40.22 16.47 35.04
N LEU A 3 -40.00 17.79 35.05
CA LEU A 3 -39.13 18.49 34.11
C LEU A 3 -37.68 17.97 34.11
N ALA A 4 -37.15 17.57 35.27
CA ALA A 4 -35.82 16.99 35.41
C ALA A 4 -35.72 15.59 34.77
N LYS A 5 -36.77 14.79 34.84
CA LYS A 5 -36.85 13.46 34.19
C LYS A 5 -36.91 13.60 32.67
N LEU A 6 -37.69 14.57 32.17
CA LEU A 6 -37.77 14.89 30.73
C LEU A 6 -36.43 15.40 30.18
N ARG A 7 -35.74 16.29 30.92
CA ARG A 7 -34.39 16.75 30.56
C ARG A 7 -33.40 15.60 30.45
N LYS A 8 -33.35 14.71 31.45
CA LYS A 8 -32.46 13.54 31.43
C LYS A 8 -32.71 12.62 30.24
N ILE A 9 -33.98 12.37 29.91
CA ILE A 9 -34.35 11.57 28.73
C ILE A 9 -33.87 12.27 27.45
N LEU A 10 -34.16 13.56 27.27
CA LEU A 10 -33.71 14.32 26.11
C LEU A 10 -32.18 14.33 25.97
N THR A 11 -31.43 14.51 27.06
CA THR A 11 -29.97 14.48 27.03
C THR A 11 -29.44 13.10 26.66
N LEU A 12 -30.02 12.01 27.21
CA LEU A 12 -29.62 10.65 26.88
C LEU A 12 -29.92 10.31 25.41
N THR A 13 -31.08 10.72 24.91
CA THR A 13 -31.48 10.54 23.51
C THR A 13 -30.55 11.31 22.57
N PHE A 14 -30.16 12.55 22.93
CA PHE A 14 -29.22 13.35 22.14
C PHE A 14 -27.81 12.73 22.10
N ILE A 15 -27.33 12.18 23.22
CA ILE A 15 -26.04 11.46 23.27
C ILE A 15 -26.09 10.23 22.34
N VAL A 16 -27.15 9.42 22.41
CA VAL A 16 -27.31 8.24 21.55
C VAL A 16 -27.40 8.63 20.07
N LEU A 17 -28.17 9.67 19.71
CA LEU A 17 -28.26 10.19 18.34
C LEU A 17 -26.94 10.78 17.82
N SER A 18 -26.12 11.36 18.70
CA SER A 18 -24.80 11.88 18.31
C SER A 18 -23.75 10.78 18.12
N SER A 19 -23.92 9.62 18.78
CA SER A 19 -22.96 8.50 18.70
C SER A 19 -23.00 7.71 17.38
N VAL A 20 -24.03 7.89 16.54
CA VAL A 20 -24.17 7.17 15.26
C VAL A 20 -23.43 7.81 14.07
N HIS A 21 -22.75 8.93 14.24
CA HIS A 21 -22.22 9.72 13.12
C HIS A 21 -20.71 9.61 12.85
N VAL A 22 -20.02 8.58 13.37
CA VAL A 22 -18.59 8.38 13.06
C VAL A 22 -18.33 6.98 12.50
N PHE A 23 -19.05 6.63 11.45
CA PHE A 23 -18.52 5.67 10.48
C PHE A 23 -17.85 6.49 9.39
N ALA A 24 -16.57 6.82 9.56
CA ALA A 24 -15.74 7.10 8.41
C ALA A 24 -15.76 5.81 7.58
N GLN A 25 -16.57 5.76 6.51
CA GLN A 25 -16.54 4.64 5.59
C GLN A 25 -15.11 4.56 5.04
N ARG A 26 -14.33 3.61 5.55
CA ARG A 26 -13.08 3.24 4.90
C ARG A 26 -13.48 2.73 3.54
N LYS A 27 -13.18 3.51 2.50
CA LYS A 27 -13.23 3.04 1.12
C LYS A 27 -12.40 1.76 1.07
N ILE A 28 -13.06 0.64 0.83
CA ILE A 28 -12.36 -0.64 0.68
C ILE A 28 -11.61 -0.56 -0.63
N ILE A 29 -10.28 -0.68 -0.56
CA ILE A 29 -9.42 -0.79 -1.73
C ILE A 29 -9.20 -2.27 -1.97
N SER A 30 -9.67 -2.76 -3.12
CA SER A 30 -9.52 -4.14 -3.57
C SER A 30 -8.87 -4.18 -4.95
N ILE A 31 -8.46 -5.37 -5.38
CA ILE A 31 -7.94 -5.57 -6.74
C ILE A 31 -8.95 -5.07 -7.78
N GLN A 32 -10.25 -5.31 -7.57
CA GLN A 32 -11.30 -4.86 -8.49
C GLN A 32 -11.41 -3.33 -8.51
N SER A 33 -11.30 -2.65 -7.38
CA SER A 33 -11.35 -1.18 -7.36
C SER A 33 -10.13 -0.55 -8.04
N GLU A 34 -8.94 -1.12 -7.82
CA GLU A 34 -7.70 -0.65 -8.44
C GLU A 34 -7.69 -0.91 -9.94
N LEU A 35 -8.13 -2.10 -10.37
CA LEU A 35 -8.28 -2.40 -11.79
C LEU A 35 -9.28 -1.45 -12.46
N GLY A 36 -10.42 -1.18 -11.79
CA GLY A 36 -11.39 -0.19 -12.24
C GLY A 36 -10.77 1.20 -12.44
N ALA A 37 -9.98 1.66 -11.48
CA ALA A 37 -9.26 2.93 -11.58
C ALA A 37 -8.26 2.98 -12.75
N MET A 38 -7.68 1.83 -13.13
CA MET A 38 -6.74 1.75 -14.26
C MET A 38 -7.43 1.75 -15.63
N ILE A 39 -8.64 1.20 -15.74
CA ILE A 39 -9.33 1.01 -17.04
C ILE A 39 -10.41 2.07 -17.32
N ASN A 40 -10.90 2.76 -16.30
CA ASN A 40 -11.95 3.77 -16.46
C ASN A 40 -11.35 5.11 -16.92
N LEU A 41 -11.28 5.31 -18.24
CA LEU A 41 -10.75 6.56 -18.82
C LEU A 41 -11.47 7.82 -18.30
N SER A 42 -12.76 7.72 -17.99
CA SER A 42 -13.55 8.84 -17.45
C SER A 42 -13.08 9.32 -16.06
N ASP A 43 -12.31 8.50 -15.35
CA ASP A 43 -11.76 8.85 -14.04
C ASP A 43 -10.38 9.51 -14.12
N LEU A 44 -9.70 9.45 -15.27
CA LEU A 44 -8.35 10.02 -15.45
C LEU A 44 -8.21 11.51 -15.07
N PRO A 45 -9.18 12.41 -15.35
CA PRO A 45 -9.07 13.81 -14.94
C PRO A 45 -9.47 14.05 -13.47
N LYS A 46 -9.92 13.03 -12.74
CA LYS A 46 -10.34 13.18 -11.34
C LYS A 46 -9.11 13.24 -10.44
N TYR A 47 -9.12 14.18 -9.51
CA TYR A 47 -8.10 14.23 -8.46
C TYR A 47 -8.21 13.03 -7.52
N THR A 48 -7.05 12.58 -7.05
CA THR A 48 -6.93 11.56 -6.00
C THR A 48 -6.26 12.17 -4.79
N ASP A 49 -6.64 11.71 -3.60
CA ASP A 49 -5.98 12.01 -2.34
C ASP A 49 -4.80 11.05 -2.06
N ALA A 50 -4.57 10.07 -2.94
CA ALA A 50 -3.47 9.13 -2.82
C ALA A 50 -2.10 9.84 -2.95
N VAL A 51 -1.17 9.44 -2.10
CA VAL A 51 0.24 9.84 -2.20
C VAL A 51 0.98 8.84 -3.06
N VAL A 52 1.50 9.29 -4.20
CA VAL A 52 2.33 8.47 -5.08
C VAL A 52 3.74 8.37 -4.50
N LYS A 53 4.22 7.14 -4.34
CA LYS A 53 5.58 6.83 -3.92
C LYS A 53 6.22 5.88 -4.93
N GLN A 54 7.54 6.00 -5.08
CA GLN A 54 8.34 5.13 -5.92
C GLN A 54 9.67 4.86 -5.24
N PHE A 55 10.11 3.60 -5.30
CA PHE A 55 11.46 3.19 -4.97
C PHE A 55 12.05 2.59 -6.24
N SER A 56 13.25 3.01 -6.60
CA SER A 56 13.95 2.52 -7.79
C SER A 56 15.46 2.52 -7.54
N SER A 57 16.19 1.85 -8.41
CA SER A 57 17.65 1.77 -8.40
C SER A 57 18.35 3.05 -8.88
N TYR A 58 17.65 4.19 -8.94
CA TYR A 58 18.19 5.42 -9.52
C TYR A 58 19.36 5.96 -8.70
N ASP A 59 20.29 6.61 -9.39
CA ASP A 59 21.43 7.26 -8.75
C ASP A 59 20.99 8.54 -8.02
N THR A 60 20.99 8.48 -6.69
CA THR A 60 20.61 9.61 -5.83
C THR A 60 21.58 10.80 -5.88
N THR A 61 22.76 10.66 -6.50
CA THR A 61 23.72 11.77 -6.67
C THR A 61 23.49 12.55 -7.96
N GLY A 62 22.56 12.10 -8.83
CA GLY A 62 22.27 12.74 -10.11
C GLY A 62 23.23 12.35 -11.25
N ASN A 63 24.06 11.30 -11.07
CA ASN A 63 24.78 10.68 -12.18
C ASN A 63 23.89 9.61 -12.84
N ASN A 64 24.49 8.66 -13.56
CA ASN A 64 23.78 7.66 -14.36
C ASN A 64 24.10 6.22 -13.92
N ASP A 65 24.37 6.00 -12.63
CA ASP A 65 24.51 4.64 -12.10
C ASP A 65 23.16 4.11 -11.60
N ASP A 66 22.15 4.10 -12.47
CA ASP A 66 20.75 3.80 -12.14
C ASP A 66 20.42 2.31 -11.94
N GLY A 67 21.40 1.55 -11.45
CA GLY A 67 21.29 0.10 -11.22
C GLY A 67 22.35 -0.73 -11.95
N PHE A 68 23.28 -0.09 -12.68
CA PHE A 68 24.34 -0.78 -13.41
C PHE A 68 25.33 -1.48 -12.47
N SER A 69 25.78 -0.78 -11.43
CA SER A 69 26.72 -1.34 -10.44
C SER A 69 26.02 -2.11 -9.31
N GLY A 70 24.69 -1.95 -9.19
CA GLY A 70 23.91 -2.41 -8.04
C GLY A 70 24.01 -1.54 -6.79
N LYS A 71 24.81 -0.46 -6.80
CA LYS A 71 25.07 0.41 -5.65
C LYS A 71 23.79 1.02 -5.04
N TYR A 72 22.85 1.44 -5.88
CA TYR A 72 21.59 2.07 -5.45
C TYR A 72 20.38 1.13 -5.51
N SER A 73 20.60 -0.17 -5.80
CA SER A 73 19.51 -1.12 -6.01
C SER A 73 18.82 -1.60 -4.73
N PHE A 74 19.24 -1.13 -3.55
CA PHE A 74 18.65 -1.49 -2.26
C PHE A 74 18.72 -0.32 -1.26
N ILE A 75 17.73 -0.29 -0.36
CA ILE A 75 17.69 0.63 0.79
C ILE A 75 18.72 0.21 1.84
N ARG A 76 18.80 -1.10 2.09
CA ARG A 76 19.78 -1.72 3.00
C ARG A 76 19.98 -3.20 2.69
N LYS A 77 21.06 -3.76 3.20
CA LYS A 77 21.29 -5.20 3.29
C LYS A 77 21.08 -5.67 4.72
N ASN A 78 20.39 -6.78 4.89
CA ASN A 78 20.23 -7.45 6.17
C ASN A 78 21.45 -8.34 6.48
N ALA A 79 21.59 -8.75 7.73
CA ALA A 79 22.70 -9.58 8.19
C ALA A 79 22.71 -10.99 7.55
N ASP A 80 21.57 -11.48 7.09
CA ASP A 80 21.42 -12.75 6.37
C ASP A 80 21.76 -12.63 4.86
N GLY A 81 22.17 -11.45 4.39
CA GLY A 81 22.52 -11.18 3.01
C GLY A 81 21.34 -10.78 2.11
N SER A 82 20.10 -10.82 2.60
CA SER A 82 18.95 -10.33 1.86
C SER A 82 19.00 -8.81 1.68
N SER A 83 18.46 -8.33 0.57
CA SER A 83 18.44 -6.90 0.23
C SER A 83 17.01 -6.36 0.33
N VAL A 84 16.83 -5.26 1.05
CA VAL A 84 15.55 -4.56 1.14
C VAL A 84 15.49 -3.53 0.02
N ILE A 85 14.62 -3.77 -0.96
CA ILE A 85 14.51 -2.93 -2.17
C ILE A 85 13.30 -2.00 -2.14
N PHE A 86 12.34 -2.28 -1.26
CA PHE A 86 11.15 -1.47 -1.02
C PHE A 86 10.78 -1.58 0.45
N GLU A 87 10.48 -0.45 1.09
CA GLU A 87 9.95 -0.40 2.45
C GLU A 87 9.15 0.88 2.64
N ASP A 88 7.90 0.74 3.09
CA ASP A 88 7.06 1.88 3.41
C ASP A 88 6.14 1.56 4.59
N LYS A 89 5.63 2.61 5.25
CA LYS A 89 4.74 2.49 6.41
C LYS A 89 3.35 3.02 6.08
N GLY A 90 2.34 2.34 6.61
CA GLY A 90 0.94 2.69 6.44
C GLY A 90 0.24 1.84 5.38
N ALA A 91 -1.05 2.09 5.19
CA ALA A 91 -1.84 1.41 4.18
C ALA A 91 -1.52 1.95 2.77
N GLY A 92 -1.45 1.06 1.79
CA GLY A 92 -1.18 1.42 0.40
C GLY A 92 -1.36 0.25 -0.56
N VAL A 93 -1.13 0.52 -1.85
CA VAL A 93 -1.21 -0.46 -2.94
C VAL A 93 0.06 -0.39 -3.76
N ILE A 94 0.69 -1.53 -4.00
CA ILE A 94 1.74 -1.66 -5.03
C ILE A 94 1.04 -1.91 -6.36
N ASN A 95 1.00 -0.88 -7.22
CA ASN A 95 0.32 -0.95 -8.51
C ASN A 95 1.26 -1.29 -9.68
N ARG A 96 2.58 -1.21 -9.47
CA ARG A 96 3.58 -1.44 -10.53
C ARG A 96 4.89 -1.94 -9.95
N ILE A 97 5.40 -3.01 -10.54
CA ILE A 97 6.77 -3.50 -10.37
C ILE A 97 7.36 -3.61 -11.77
N TRP A 98 8.58 -3.12 -11.97
CA TRP A 98 9.28 -3.18 -13.25
C TRP A 98 10.73 -3.64 -13.02
N THR A 99 11.22 -4.49 -13.92
CA THR A 99 12.62 -4.90 -13.99
C THR A 99 12.98 -5.23 -15.43
N PRO A 100 14.19 -4.90 -15.91
CA PRO A 100 14.69 -5.37 -17.19
C PRO A 100 15.25 -6.80 -17.10
N THR A 101 15.52 -7.29 -15.89
CA THR A 101 16.21 -8.56 -15.62
C THR A 101 15.47 -9.37 -14.56
N PRO A 102 14.34 -10.00 -14.90
CA PRO A 102 13.69 -10.94 -14.00
C PRO A 102 14.62 -12.13 -13.73
N THR A 103 15.03 -12.32 -12.47
CA THR A 103 15.91 -13.42 -12.06
C THR A 103 15.11 -14.59 -11.47
N ASN A 104 15.81 -15.70 -11.19
CA ASN A 104 15.23 -16.85 -10.49
C ASN A 104 15.28 -16.70 -8.96
N ASP A 105 15.83 -15.61 -8.45
CA ASP A 105 15.85 -15.30 -7.01
C ASP A 105 14.43 -15.01 -6.52
N THR A 106 14.23 -15.10 -5.20
CA THR A 106 12.93 -14.83 -4.58
C THR A 106 12.77 -13.36 -4.21
N LEU A 107 11.57 -12.85 -4.43
CA LEU A 107 11.04 -11.64 -3.82
C LEU A 107 10.11 -12.04 -2.69
N ASP A 108 10.50 -11.63 -1.49
CA ASP A 108 9.76 -11.88 -0.26
C ASP A 108 8.95 -10.63 0.12
N PHE A 109 7.64 -10.81 0.29
CA PHE A 109 6.70 -9.75 0.65
C PHE A 109 6.30 -9.90 2.12
N TYR A 110 6.54 -8.85 2.89
CA TYR A 110 6.20 -8.79 4.31
C TYR A 110 5.15 -7.70 4.52
N PHE A 111 3.98 -8.09 5.04
CA PHE A 111 2.90 -7.16 5.37
C PHE A 111 2.68 -7.09 6.87
N ASP A 112 2.19 -5.93 7.33
CA ASP A 112 1.71 -5.70 8.69
C ASP A 112 2.69 -6.10 9.81
N GLY A 113 3.99 -5.94 9.56
CA GLY A 113 5.05 -6.26 10.53
C GLY A 113 5.28 -7.76 10.73
N SER A 114 4.77 -8.62 9.84
CA SER A 114 5.02 -10.05 9.89
C SER A 114 6.52 -10.36 9.82
N LYS A 115 6.98 -11.30 10.66
CA LYS A 115 8.36 -11.81 10.65
C LYS A 115 8.61 -12.86 9.58
N LYS A 116 7.55 -13.41 8.99
CA LYS A 116 7.60 -14.38 7.89
C LYS A 116 7.00 -13.74 6.64
N PRO A 117 7.54 -14.03 5.45
CA PRO A 117 6.97 -13.50 4.22
C PRO A 117 5.55 -14.03 4.05
N SER A 118 4.61 -13.13 3.71
CA SER A 118 3.26 -13.48 3.29
C SER A 118 3.27 -14.15 1.91
N TYR A 119 4.20 -13.72 1.06
CA TYR A 119 4.49 -14.34 -0.23
C TYR A 119 5.99 -14.42 -0.43
N SER A 120 6.44 -15.55 -0.97
CA SER A 120 7.80 -15.73 -1.48
C SER A 120 7.66 -16.18 -2.92
N ILE A 121 8.01 -15.31 -3.85
CA ILE A 121 7.72 -15.48 -5.29
C ILE A 121 9.03 -15.33 -6.05
N ARG A 122 9.35 -16.25 -6.96
CA ARG A 122 10.50 -16.03 -7.86
C ARG A 122 10.28 -14.78 -8.68
N PHE A 123 11.27 -13.91 -8.82
CA PHE A 123 11.09 -12.63 -9.51
C PHE A 123 10.58 -12.85 -10.94
N ALA A 124 11.12 -13.83 -11.67
CA ALA A 124 10.63 -14.21 -12.99
C ALA A 124 9.16 -14.67 -13.02
N ASP A 125 8.64 -15.23 -11.94
CA ASP A 125 7.26 -15.72 -11.89
C ASP A 125 6.22 -14.61 -11.74
N LEU A 126 6.60 -13.41 -11.28
CA LEU A 126 5.71 -12.24 -11.33
C LEU A 126 5.28 -11.88 -12.75
N PHE A 127 6.05 -12.29 -13.76
CA PHE A 127 5.80 -12.00 -15.17
C PHE A 127 5.47 -13.24 -16.01
N SER A 128 5.51 -14.43 -15.41
CA SER A 128 5.35 -15.69 -16.15
C SER A 128 3.90 -16.14 -16.30
N GLY A 129 2.96 -15.50 -15.59
CA GLY A 129 1.56 -15.92 -15.51
C GLY A 129 1.32 -17.16 -14.63
N LYS A 130 2.35 -17.64 -13.92
CA LYS A 130 2.22 -18.80 -12.99
C LYS A 130 1.76 -18.42 -11.59
N VAL A 131 1.82 -17.13 -11.25
CA VAL A 131 1.35 -16.58 -9.98
C VAL A 131 -0.06 -16.08 -10.21
N SER A 132 -1.06 -16.72 -9.59
CA SER A 132 -2.48 -16.39 -9.67
C SER A 132 -3.12 -16.32 -8.30
#